data_AF-A0A7W6F439-F1
#
_entry.id   AF-A0A7W6F439-F1
#
_cell.length_a   1.000
_cell.length_b   1.000
_cell.length_c   1.000
_cell.angle_alpha   90.00
_cell.angle_beta   90.00
_cell.angle_gamma   90.00
#
_symmetry.space_group_name_H-M   'P 1'
#
loop_
_entity.id
_entity.type
_entity.pdbx_description
1 polymer ?
#
loop_
_entity_poly.entity_id
_entity_poly.type
_entity_poly.pdbx_seq_one_letter_code
_entity_poly.pdbx_strand_id
1 'polypeptide(L)'
;MIAPDGLEPVTINGITRTIRVDPGAPAMPIITRDYADAAGMKAGMFGFAMGFGPKVMVSGGTAVARVAFGKVEPAKLRIGFTPKPYAVNVAGVFGPASLAAPVIRFRLREPVAGERTTSFPMVDQGGLFGGWAERFAIIMVEGEPLRIRFDPHHPRTLANAGAAVRLARAYGGTLSGSISPAEIAFGVERPVRTMTLATPLAMGPLTIGTLGVRTVDHGHTDTIADADTHADPNEVVVTGKGKHDIKRDRLSIGADQLNRCSSIVFDKPAKQIRLSCR
;
A
#
# COMPACT_ATOMS: atom_id res chain seq x y z
N MET A 1 15.95 12.09 6.55
CA MET A 1 15.73 11.39 5.27
C MET A 1 15.79 9.91 5.58
N ILE A 2 14.84 9.12 5.08
CA ILE A 2 14.79 7.67 5.29
C ILE A 2 15.57 6.98 4.16
N ALA A 3 16.40 6.01 4.51
CA ALA A 3 17.21 5.24 3.56
C ALA A 3 16.35 4.28 2.70
N PRO A 4 16.89 3.75 1.57
CA PRO A 4 16.13 2.86 0.67
C PRO A 4 15.57 1.59 1.30
N ASP A 5 16.26 1.02 2.29
CA ASP A 5 15.79 -0.16 3.02
C ASP A 5 14.75 0.17 4.11
N GLY A 6 14.62 1.45 4.44
CA GLY A 6 13.75 1.97 5.48
C GLY A 6 14.10 1.51 6.89
N LEU A 7 15.26 0.89 7.10
CA LEU A 7 15.58 0.26 8.39
C LEU A 7 16.01 1.31 9.40
N GLU A 8 15.28 1.39 10.51
CA GLU A 8 15.53 2.36 11.57
C GLU A 8 15.48 1.68 12.94
N PRO A 9 16.38 2.01 13.88
CA PRO A 9 16.19 1.65 15.26
C PRO A 9 15.07 2.50 15.87
N VAL A 10 14.13 1.84 16.55
CA VAL A 10 13.08 2.51 17.33
C VAL A 10 13.11 1.99 18.76
N THR A 11 12.93 2.88 19.72
CA THR A 11 12.77 2.54 21.14
C THR A 11 11.30 2.64 21.53
N ILE A 12 10.70 1.54 21.99
CA ILE A 12 9.33 1.48 22.51
C ILE A 12 9.38 1.10 23.98
N ASN A 13 8.89 1.98 24.86
CA ASN A 13 8.92 1.79 26.32
C ASN A 13 10.31 1.37 26.86
N GLY A 14 11.39 1.90 26.28
CA GLY A 14 12.77 1.60 26.68
C GLY A 14 13.40 0.39 25.99
N ILE A 15 12.66 -0.38 25.19
CA ILE A 15 13.21 -1.50 24.41
C ILE A 15 13.50 -1.04 22.99
N THR A 16 14.74 -1.20 22.54
CA THR A 16 15.16 -0.82 21.18
C THR A 16 15.18 -2.03 20.25
N ARG A 17 14.54 -1.91 19.08
CA ARG A 17 14.63 -2.90 17.99
C ARG A 17 14.62 -2.23 16.63
N THR A 18 15.06 -2.96 15.61
CA THR A 18 14.98 -2.53 14.21
C THR A 18 13.57 -2.70 13.67
N ILE A 19 13.03 -1.62 13.11
CA ILE A 19 11.76 -1.61 12.36
C ILE A 19 12.01 -1.16 10.93
N ARG A 20 10.97 -1.22 10.09
CA ARG A 20 10.97 -0.56 8.78
C ARG A 20 10.05 0.65 8.78
N VAL A 21 10.58 1.81 8.43
CA VAL A 21 9.78 2.95 8.00
C VAL A 21 9.46 2.74 6.52
N ASP A 22 8.19 2.54 6.20
CA ASP A 22 7.75 2.10 4.88
C ASP A 22 6.72 3.09 4.33
N PRO A 23 6.86 3.59 3.08
CA PRO A 23 5.93 4.56 2.51
C PRO A 23 4.52 3.99 2.29
N GLY A 24 4.39 2.67 2.19
CA GLY A 24 3.13 1.95 2.05
C GLY A 24 2.56 1.45 3.37
N ALA A 25 3.23 1.65 4.51
CA ALA A 25 2.72 1.19 5.80
C ALA A 25 1.59 2.09 6.36
N PRO A 26 0.73 1.55 7.25
CA PRO A 26 -0.37 2.32 7.86
C PRO A 26 0.12 3.44 8.78
N ALA A 27 -0.77 4.42 9.04
CA ALA A 27 -0.50 5.52 9.97
C ALA A 27 -0.42 5.07 11.42
N MET A 28 -1.15 4.02 11.80
CA MET A 28 -0.91 3.33 13.07
C MET A 28 0.23 2.32 12.86
N PRO A 29 1.39 2.47 13.54
CA PRO A 29 2.45 1.49 13.45
C PRO A 29 1.98 0.10 13.86
N ILE A 30 2.56 -0.92 13.25
CA ILE A 30 2.26 -2.31 13.56
C ILE A 30 3.55 -3.03 13.89
N ILE A 31 3.67 -3.53 15.12
CA ILE A 31 4.83 -4.28 15.59
C ILE A 31 4.49 -5.76 15.79
N THR A 32 5.52 -6.59 15.89
CA THR A 32 5.35 -8.01 16.23
C THR A 32 4.85 -8.14 17.67
N ARG A 33 4.12 -9.24 17.94
CA ARG A 33 3.68 -9.56 19.29
C ARG A 33 4.86 -9.67 20.27
N ASP A 34 5.95 -10.30 19.84
CA ASP A 34 7.18 -10.44 20.63
C ASP A 34 7.78 -9.08 21.04
N TYR A 35 7.78 -8.10 20.13
CA TYR A 35 8.26 -6.76 20.48
C TYR A 35 7.32 -6.07 21.48
N ALA A 36 6.00 -6.20 21.29
CA ALA A 36 5.02 -5.65 22.22
C ALA A 36 5.17 -6.25 23.64
N ASP A 37 5.34 -7.56 23.75
CA ASP A 37 5.51 -8.25 25.03
C ASP A 37 6.82 -7.83 25.72
N ALA A 38 7.93 -7.75 24.99
CA ALA A 38 9.20 -7.26 25.51
C ALA A 38 9.11 -5.81 26.03
N ALA A 39 8.33 -4.96 25.35
CA ALA A 39 8.07 -3.57 25.74
C ALA A 39 6.99 -3.44 26.84
N GLY A 40 6.53 -4.54 27.43
CA GLY A 40 5.53 -4.56 28.51
C GLY A 40 4.15 -4.05 28.08
N MET A 41 3.84 -4.07 26.78
CA MET A 41 2.59 -3.55 26.25
C MET A 41 1.45 -4.53 26.51
N LYS A 42 0.30 -4.01 26.98
CA LYS A 42 -0.94 -4.78 27.16
C LYS A 42 -2.01 -4.25 26.23
N ALA A 43 -2.76 -5.15 25.59
CA ALA A 43 -3.85 -4.76 24.70
C ALA A 43 -4.91 -3.96 25.49
N GLY A 44 -5.24 -2.77 24.99
CA GLY A 44 -6.32 -1.96 25.54
C GLY A 44 -7.68 -2.37 24.99
N MET A 45 -8.70 -1.56 25.28
CA MET A 45 -10.08 -1.80 24.82
C MET A 45 -10.27 -1.70 23.30
N PHE A 46 -9.30 -1.13 22.58
CA PHE A 46 -9.35 -0.97 21.13
C PHE A 46 -8.46 -2.01 20.46
N GLY A 47 -9.07 -2.89 19.69
CA GLY A 47 -8.37 -3.75 18.73
C GLY A 47 -8.37 -3.14 17.33
N PHE A 48 -7.73 -3.84 16.40
CA PHE A 48 -7.86 -3.55 14.98
C PHE A 48 -7.96 -4.85 14.20
N ALA A 49 -8.55 -4.77 13.00
CA ALA A 49 -8.61 -5.87 12.06
C ALA A 49 -8.41 -5.34 10.64
N MET A 50 -7.65 -6.05 9.83
CA MET A 50 -7.40 -5.72 8.43
C MET A 50 -7.78 -6.90 7.55
N GLY A 51 -8.61 -6.61 6.55
CA GLY A 51 -9.09 -7.60 5.59
C GLY A 51 -8.23 -7.63 4.35
N PHE A 52 -7.92 -8.84 3.91
CA PHE A 52 -7.21 -9.13 2.67
C PHE A 52 -8.12 -10.00 1.82
N GLY A 53 -9.19 -9.40 1.29
CA GLY A 53 -10.23 -10.09 0.50
C GLY A 53 -11.20 -10.94 1.32
N PRO A 54 -11.92 -11.87 0.68
CA PRO A 54 -12.92 -12.70 1.34
C PRO A 54 -12.29 -13.59 2.40
N LYS A 55 -12.84 -13.55 3.61
CA LYS A 55 -12.54 -14.47 4.73
C LYS A 55 -11.10 -14.43 5.30
N VAL A 56 -10.20 -13.62 4.75
CA VAL A 56 -8.85 -13.43 5.32
C VAL A 56 -8.83 -12.12 6.10
N MET A 57 -8.75 -12.24 7.42
CA MET A 57 -8.65 -11.12 8.36
C MET A 57 -7.45 -11.33 9.26
N VAL A 58 -6.64 -10.28 9.42
CA VAL A 58 -5.60 -10.23 10.45
C VAL A 58 -6.06 -9.27 11.54
N SER A 59 -6.21 -9.80 12.75
CA SER A 59 -6.62 -9.03 13.92
C SER A 59 -5.47 -8.87 14.91
N GLY A 60 -5.47 -7.76 15.64
CA GLY A 60 -4.46 -7.46 16.63
C GLY A 60 -4.97 -6.58 17.77
N GLY A 61 -4.16 -6.51 18.83
CA GLY A 61 -4.37 -5.58 19.93
C GLY A 61 -3.77 -4.21 19.60
N THR A 62 -4.24 -3.17 20.27
CA THR A 62 -3.55 -1.88 20.26
C THR A 62 -3.22 -1.43 21.69
N ALA A 63 -2.15 -0.66 21.83
CA ALA A 63 -1.80 0.02 23.07
C ALA A 63 -1.17 1.38 22.76
N VAL A 64 -1.20 2.29 23.73
CA VAL A 64 -0.41 3.53 23.67
C VAL A 64 0.93 3.27 24.34
N ALA A 65 2.02 3.57 23.65
CA ALA A 65 3.38 3.43 24.14
C ALA A 65 4.18 4.71 23.94
N ARG A 66 5.31 4.84 24.65
CA ARG A 66 6.29 5.90 24.40
C ARG A 66 7.25 5.42 23.32
N VAL A 67 7.35 6.18 22.24
CA VAL A 67 8.13 5.83 21.04
C VAL A 67 9.17 6.91 20.79
N ALA A 68 10.43 6.50 20.65
CA ALA A 68 11.53 7.37 20.26
C ALA A 68 12.26 6.82 19.04
N PHE A 69 12.67 7.73 18.16
CA PHE A 69 13.56 7.44 17.03
C PHE A 69 14.90 8.13 17.30
N GLY A 70 15.99 7.36 17.35
CA GLY A 70 17.30 7.90 17.69
C GLY A 70 17.32 8.63 19.05
N LYS A 71 17.89 9.84 19.08
CA LYS A 71 18.01 10.67 20.30
C LYS A 71 16.85 11.65 20.49
N VAL A 72 15.72 11.44 19.82
CA VAL A 72 14.56 12.33 19.92
C VAL A 72 13.74 11.98 21.16
N GLU A 73 13.15 13.00 21.80
CA GLU A 73 12.25 12.82 22.93
C GLU A 73 11.12 11.83 22.62
N PRO A 74 10.84 10.85 23.51
CA PRO A 74 9.78 9.88 23.28
C PRO A 74 8.39 10.53 23.19
N ALA A 75 7.65 10.23 22.13
CA ALA A 75 6.27 10.66 21.95
C ALA A 75 5.29 9.52 22.27
N LYS A 76 4.10 9.87 22.78
CA LYS A 76 3.02 8.88 22.96
C LYS A 76 2.40 8.56 21.60
N LEU A 77 2.39 7.29 21.22
CA LEU A 77 1.82 6.81 19.97
C LEU A 77 1.00 5.55 20.22
N ARG A 78 -0.13 5.41 19.52
CA ARG A 78 -0.88 4.16 19.49
C ARG A 78 -0.27 3.23 18.48
N ILE A 79 -0.02 2.01 18.91
CA ILE A 79 0.67 0.97 18.14
C ILE A 79 -0.22 -0.27 18.14
N GLY A 80 -0.43 -0.83 16.96
CA GLY A 80 -1.01 -2.14 16.78
C GLY A 80 0.04 -3.23 16.94
N PHE A 81 -0.35 -4.39 17.45
CA PHE A 81 0.52 -5.56 17.46
C PHE A 81 -0.28 -6.83 17.18
N THR A 82 0.34 -7.71 16.40
CA THR A 82 -0.29 -8.90 15.83
C THR A 82 0.60 -10.11 16.02
N PRO A 83 0.03 -11.32 16.11
CA PRO A 83 0.81 -12.56 16.10
C PRO A 83 1.59 -12.74 14.78
N LYS A 84 0.94 -12.44 13.65
CA LYS A 84 1.58 -12.47 12.33
C LYS A 84 2.38 -11.17 12.12
N PRO A 85 3.68 -11.20 11.78
CA PRO A 85 4.46 -9.99 11.54
C PRO A 85 3.97 -9.30 10.26
N TYR A 86 3.97 -7.96 10.20
CA TYR A 86 3.58 -7.22 8.99
C TYR A 86 4.56 -7.44 7.83
N ALA A 87 5.86 -7.45 8.15
CA ALA A 87 6.95 -7.66 7.21
C ALA A 87 8.00 -8.60 7.84
N VAL A 88 8.74 -9.32 6.99
CA VAL A 88 9.78 -10.25 7.41
C VAL A 88 11.03 -9.50 7.93
N ASN A 89 11.74 -10.14 8.87
CA ASN A 89 13.05 -9.70 9.38
C ASN A 89 13.09 -8.31 10.05
N VAL A 90 11.93 -7.75 10.44
CA VAL A 90 11.84 -6.50 11.20
C VAL A 90 10.85 -6.64 12.36
N ALA A 91 11.06 -5.88 13.43
CA ALA A 91 10.20 -5.93 14.61
C ALA A 91 8.86 -5.20 14.41
N GLY A 92 8.67 -4.53 13.28
CA GLY A 92 7.46 -3.81 12.94
C GLY A 92 7.62 -2.86 11.76
N VAL A 93 6.53 -2.20 11.40
CA VAL A 93 6.47 -1.19 10.34
C VAL A 93 5.84 0.11 10.82
N PHE A 94 6.36 1.22 10.31
CA PHE A 94 5.91 2.58 10.61
C PHE A 94 5.64 3.33 9.31
N GLY A 95 4.38 3.73 9.09
CA GLY A 95 4.01 4.54 7.93
C GLY A 95 4.34 6.03 8.10
N PRO A 96 4.34 6.84 7.02
CA PRO A 96 4.74 8.25 7.07
C PRO A 96 3.93 9.09 8.06
N ALA A 97 2.65 8.77 8.23
CA ALA A 97 1.75 9.47 9.14
C ALA A 97 1.99 9.15 10.62
N SER A 98 2.72 8.08 10.93
CA SER A 98 3.09 7.73 12.31
C SER A 98 4.26 8.56 12.84
N LEU A 99 5.05 9.16 11.94
CA LEU A 99 6.23 9.96 12.29
C LEU A 99 5.84 11.39 12.65
N ALA A 100 6.57 12.02 13.57
CA ALA A 100 6.30 13.38 14.02
C ALA A 100 6.66 14.46 12.97
N ALA A 101 7.67 14.21 12.14
CA ALA A 101 8.16 15.19 11.18
C ALA A 101 7.06 15.60 10.18
N PRO A 102 6.94 16.90 9.84
CA PRO A 102 5.90 17.41 8.95
C PRO A 102 6.11 16.96 7.50
N VAL A 103 7.36 16.74 7.10
CA VAL A 103 7.74 16.28 5.78
C VAL A 103 8.59 15.02 5.92
N ILE A 104 8.13 13.90 5.36
CA ILE A 104 8.85 12.62 5.36
C ILE A 104 9.40 12.37 3.96
N ARG A 105 10.70 12.20 3.84
CA ARG A 105 11.38 11.94 2.56
C ARG A 105 12.04 10.57 2.59
N PHE A 106 11.60 9.70 1.69
CA PHE A 106 12.21 8.41 1.38
C PHE A 106 13.16 8.58 0.21
N ARG A 107 14.42 8.18 0.38
CA ARG A 107 15.36 8.00 -0.73
C ARG A 107 15.18 6.58 -1.25
N LEU A 108 14.89 6.41 -2.54
CA LEU A 108 14.79 5.10 -3.20
C LEU A 108 16.10 4.72 -3.87
N ARG A 109 16.77 5.70 -4.47
CA ARG A 109 18.11 5.60 -5.09
C ARG A 109 18.71 7.01 -5.20
N GLU A 110 19.95 7.10 -5.65
CA GLU A 110 20.56 8.40 -5.95
C GLU A 110 19.80 9.13 -7.07
N PRO A 111 19.55 10.45 -6.92
CA PRO A 111 19.00 11.28 -7.99
C PRO A 111 19.87 11.24 -9.24
N VAL A 112 19.22 11.27 -10.40
CA VAL A 112 19.90 11.36 -11.70
C VAL A 112 19.41 12.57 -12.49
N ALA A 113 20.23 13.05 -13.41
CA ALA A 113 19.85 14.16 -14.29
C ALA A 113 18.59 13.83 -15.10
N GLY A 114 17.73 14.83 -15.32
CA GLY A 114 16.49 14.69 -16.08
C GLY A 114 15.28 14.16 -15.29
N GLU A 115 15.43 13.88 -13.99
CA GLU A 115 14.28 13.56 -13.15
C GLU A 115 13.31 14.74 -13.03
N ARG A 116 12.02 14.44 -13.11
CA ARG A 116 10.92 15.40 -12.93
C ARG A 116 10.17 15.08 -11.65
N THR A 117 9.79 16.13 -10.93
CA THR A 117 8.96 16.00 -9.74
C THR A 117 7.49 16.13 -10.10
N THR A 118 6.68 15.15 -9.70
CA THR A 118 5.22 15.18 -9.83
C THR A 118 4.58 15.15 -8.46
N SER A 119 3.58 16.01 -8.26
CA SER A 119 2.85 16.15 -7.00
C SER A 119 1.43 15.59 -7.15
N PHE A 120 1.02 14.79 -6.16
CA PHE A 120 -0.32 14.21 -6.07
C PHE A 120 -1.00 14.68 -4.79
N PRO A 121 -2.33 14.90 -4.80
CA PRO A 121 -3.09 15.13 -3.58
C PRO A 121 -2.95 13.93 -2.63
N MET A 122 -2.73 14.21 -1.34
CA MET A 122 -2.63 13.20 -0.29
C MET A 122 -3.93 13.11 0.49
N VAL A 123 -4.45 11.89 0.64
CA VAL A 123 -5.62 11.59 1.47
C VAL A 123 -5.34 10.45 2.43
N ASP A 124 -6.17 10.29 3.46
CA ASP A 124 -6.28 9.01 4.18
C ASP A 124 -7.45 8.18 3.66
N GLN A 125 -7.76 7.09 4.37
CA GLN A 125 -8.87 6.21 4.08
C GLN A 125 -10.25 6.89 4.21
N GLY A 126 -10.37 7.92 5.05
CA GLY A 126 -11.64 8.48 5.53
C GLY A 126 -12.35 7.61 6.58
N GLY A 127 -13.37 8.15 7.23
CA GLY A 127 -14.17 7.48 8.26
C GLY A 127 -13.55 7.48 9.67
N LEU A 128 -14.24 6.85 10.63
CA LEU A 128 -13.93 6.93 12.08
C LEU A 128 -12.50 6.46 12.43
N PHE A 129 -11.97 5.49 11.68
CA PHE A 129 -10.61 4.95 11.88
C PHE A 129 -9.66 5.30 10.72
N GLY A 130 -10.05 6.26 9.87
CA GLY A 130 -9.27 6.61 8.68
C GLY A 130 -7.85 7.10 9.00
N GLY A 131 -7.68 7.74 10.16
CA GLY A 131 -6.38 8.19 10.65
C GLY A 131 -5.41 7.07 11.08
N TRP A 132 -5.84 5.80 11.09
CA TRP A 132 -4.96 4.65 11.37
C TRP A 132 -4.48 3.96 10.10
N ALA A 133 -5.14 4.19 8.98
CA ALA A 133 -4.82 3.60 7.69
C ALA A 133 -3.65 4.33 7.00
N GLU A 134 -3.22 3.82 5.86
CA GLU A 134 -2.14 4.39 5.05
C GLU A 134 -2.51 5.77 4.49
N ARG A 135 -1.50 6.50 4.00
CA ARG A 135 -1.69 7.74 3.24
C ARG A 135 -1.59 7.43 1.76
N PHE A 136 -2.58 7.91 1.00
CA PHE A 136 -2.72 7.62 -0.42
C PHE A 136 -2.52 8.87 -1.25
N ALA A 137 -1.86 8.71 -2.40
CA ALA A 137 -1.98 9.67 -3.49
C ALA A 137 -3.31 9.47 -4.21
N ILE A 138 -3.80 10.51 -4.87
CA ILE A 138 -4.98 10.45 -5.74
C ILE A 138 -4.58 10.72 -7.18
N ILE A 139 -5.06 9.89 -8.09
CA ILE A 139 -5.17 10.20 -9.52
C ILE A 139 -6.64 10.12 -9.94
N MET A 140 -6.98 10.74 -11.07
CA MET A 140 -8.32 10.67 -11.64
C MET A 140 -8.35 9.63 -12.76
N VAL A 141 -9.29 8.69 -12.68
CA VAL A 141 -9.58 7.69 -13.72
C VAL A 141 -11.07 7.74 -14.00
N GLU A 142 -11.42 8.05 -15.25
CA GLU A 142 -12.82 8.28 -15.68
C GLU A 142 -13.53 9.38 -14.88
N GLY A 143 -12.81 10.43 -14.46
CA GLY A 143 -13.37 11.51 -13.64
C GLY A 143 -13.56 11.16 -12.16
N GLU A 144 -13.21 9.94 -11.74
CA GLU A 144 -13.35 9.47 -10.36
C GLU A 144 -11.97 9.25 -9.70
N PRO A 145 -11.81 9.50 -8.39
CA PRO A 145 -10.55 9.31 -7.72
C PRO A 145 -10.17 7.82 -7.64
N LEU A 146 -8.91 7.52 -7.91
CA LEU A 146 -8.28 6.23 -7.65
C LEU A 146 -7.16 6.45 -6.64
N ARG A 147 -7.17 5.64 -5.57
CA ARG A 147 -6.20 5.75 -4.48
C ARG A 147 -4.95 4.95 -4.81
N ILE A 148 -3.81 5.62 -4.68
CA ILE A 148 -2.49 5.11 -4.98
C ILE A 148 -1.70 4.93 -3.69
N ARG A 149 -1.17 3.72 -3.50
CA ARG A 149 -0.17 3.40 -2.47
C ARG A 149 1.19 3.26 -3.14
N PHE A 150 2.25 3.70 -2.47
CA PHE A 150 3.63 3.48 -2.93
C PHE A 150 4.28 2.39 -2.09
N ASP A 151 4.77 1.33 -2.73
CA ASP A 151 5.20 0.12 -2.05
C ASP A 151 6.53 -0.41 -2.65
N PRO A 152 7.66 0.24 -2.33
CA PRO A 152 8.95 -0.09 -2.93
C PRO A 152 9.49 -1.48 -2.52
N HIS A 153 8.89 -2.11 -1.50
CA HIS A 153 9.33 -3.42 -1.01
C HIS A 153 8.56 -4.59 -1.64
N HIS A 154 7.49 -4.30 -2.40
CA HIS A 154 6.82 -5.30 -3.23
C HIS A 154 7.32 -5.21 -4.67
N PRO A 155 7.65 -6.35 -5.31
CA PRO A 155 8.33 -6.34 -6.62
C PRO A 155 7.43 -5.89 -7.78
N ARG A 156 6.11 -5.97 -7.63
CA ARG A 156 5.14 -5.74 -8.72
C ARG A 156 4.15 -4.65 -8.36
N THR A 157 3.75 -3.88 -9.36
CA THR A 157 2.61 -2.98 -9.28
C THR A 157 1.32 -3.79 -9.34
N LEU A 158 0.40 -3.57 -8.39
CA LEU A 158 -0.81 -4.38 -8.20
C LEU A 158 -2.08 -3.53 -8.07
N ALA A 159 -3.13 -3.92 -8.77
CA ALA A 159 -4.50 -3.43 -8.57
C ALA A 159 -5.35 -4.48 -7.83
N ASN A 160 -6.30 -4.07 -6.99
CA ASN A 160 -7.42 -4.95 -6.65
C ASN A 160 -8.44 -5.03 -7.79
N ALA A 161 -9.37 -5.99 -7.71
CA ALA A 161 -10.36 -6.25 -8.75
C ALA A 161 -11.12 -4.99 -9.16
N GLY A 162 -11.61 -4.21 -8.20
CA GLY A 162 -12.32 -2.96 -8.46
C GLY A 162 -11.50 -1.92 -9.23
N ALA A 163 -10.26 -1.67 -8.81
CA ALA A 163 -9.35 -0.80 -9.55
C ALA A 163 -9.01 -1.34 -10.94
N ALA A 164 -8.80 -2.65 -11.06
CA ALA A 164 -8.49 -3.29 -12.33
C ALA A 164 -9.62 -3.17 -13.35
N VAL A 165 -10.88 -3.35 -12.94
CA VAL A 165 -12.05 -3.16 -13.81
C VAL A 165 -12.12 -1.72 -14.34
N ARG A 166 -11.87 -0.73 -13.46
CA ARG A 166 -11.84 0.69 -13.87
C ARG A 166 -10.70 0.98 -14.84
N LEU A 167 -9.50 0.48 -14.53
CA LEU A 167 -8.34 0.66 -15.40
C LEU A 167 -8.56 -0.03 -16.75
N ALA A 168 -9.13 -1.24 -16.76
CA ALA A 168 -9.41 -1.96 -17.98
C ALA A 168 -10.38 -1.23 -18.89
N ARG A 169 -11.46 -0.67 -18.33
CA ARG A 169 -12.41 0.14 -19.11
C ARG A 169 -11.78 1.44 -19.63
N ALA A 170 -11.04 2.14 -18.78
CA ALA A 170 -10.47 3.44 -19.12
C ALA A 170 -9.30 3.35 -20.12
N TYR A 171 -8.55 2.26 -20.11
CA TYR A 171 -7.27 2.13 -20.80
C TYR A 171 -7.17 0.90 -21.72
N GLY A 172 -8.28 0.16 -21.93
CA GLY A 172 -8.31 -1.04 -22.78
C GLY A 172 -7.50 -2.20 -22.18
N GLY A 173 -7.82 -2.59 -20.95
CA GLY A 173 -7.11 -3.65 -20.22
C GLY A 173 -7.56 -5.06 -20.59
N THR A 174 -6.60 -5.97 -20.73
CA THR A 174 -6.81 -7.41 -20.96
C THR A 174 -6.05 -8.22 -19.93
N LEU A 175 -6.68 -9.25 -19.36
CA LEU A 175 -6.01 -10.23 -18.49
C LEU A 175 -5.32 -11.29 -19.33
N SER A 176 -4.17 -11.78 -18.86
CA SER A 176 -3.41 -12.85 -19.49
C SER A 176 -2.54 -13.58 -18.47
N GLY A 177 -2.09 -14.77 -18.87
CA GLY A 177 -1.18 -15.63 -18.13
C GLY A 177 -1.83 -16.38 -16.98
N SER A 178 -1.06 -17.35 -16.47
CA SER A 178 -1.43 -18.14 -15.30
C SER A 178 -1.52 -17.30 -14.04
N ILE A 179 -2.40 -17.70 -13.13
CA ILE A 179 -2.48 -17.15 -11.78
C ILE A 179 -1.17 -17.42 -11.04
N SER A 180 -0.59 -16.38 -10.45
CA SER A 180 0.59 -16.46 -9.57
C SER A 180 0.29 -15.85 -8.20
N PRO A 181 0.80 -16.39 -7.09
CA PRO A 181 0.67 -15.75 -5.79
C PRO A 181 1.50 -14.45 -5.74
N ALA A 182 0.98 -13.45 -5.03
CA ALA A 182 1.74 -12.27 -4.64
C ALA A 182 1.41 -11.91 -3.18
N GLU A 183 2.45 -11.70 -2.36
CA GLU A 183 2.28 -11.18 -1.01
C GLU A 183 1.68 -9.77 -1.04
N ILE A 184 0.76 -9.48 -0.12
CA ILE A 184 0.14 -8.16 0.04
C ILE A 184 0.65 -7.47 1.33
N ALA A 185 0.57 -8.19 2.44
CA ALA A 185 1.13 -7.83 3.74
C ALA A 185 0.96 -9.03 4.67
N PHE A 186 1.68 -9.04 5.78
CA PHE A 186 1.62 -10.12 6.77
C PHE A 186 1.91 -11.51 6.21
N GLY A 187 2.70 -11.67 5.14
CA GLY A 187 2.81 -12.98 4.48
C GLY A 187 1.46 -13.55 4.01
N VAL A 188 0.47 -12.69 3.75
CA VAL A 188 -0.79 -13.08 3.10
C VAL A 188 -0.57 -12.93 1.61
N GLU A 189 -0.60 -14.06 0.91
CA GLU A 189 -0.51 -14.11 -0.54
C GLU A 189 -1.90 -14.14 -1.17
N ARG A 190 -2.09 -13.41 -2.27
CA ARG A 190 -3.32 -13.41 -3.05
C ARG A 190 -3.04 -13.80 -4.50
N PRO A 191 -3.99 -14.48 -5.16
CA PRO A 191 -3.85 -14.83 -6.56
C PRO A 191 -3.87 -13.56 -7.43
N VAL A 192 -2.89 -13.47 -8.32
CA VAL A 192 -2.70 -12.36 -9.24
C VAL A 192 -2.61 -12.87 -10.67
N ARG A 193 -3.29 -12.21 -11.60
CA ARG A 193 -3.06 -12.34 -13.05
C ARG A 193 -2.45 -11.08 -13.62
N THR A 194 -1.80 -11.18 -14.77
CA THR A 194 -1.23 -10.00 -15.44
C THR A 194 -2.32 -9.31 -16.24
N MET A 195 -2.40 -7.99 -16.14
CA MET A 195 -3.19 -7.15 -17.02
C MET A 195 -2.28 -6.30 -17.89
N THR A 196 -2.59 -6.22 -19.19
CA THR A 196 -1.95 -5.34 -20.16
C THR A 196 -2.94 -4.27 -20.58
N LEU A 197 -2.55 -3.00 -20.51
CA LEU A 197 -3.35 -1.86 -20.94
C LEU A 197 -3.00 -1.49 -22.39
N ALA A 198 -4.01 -1.37 -23.25
CA ALA A 198 -3.83 -0.89 -24.62
C ALA A 198 -3.27 0.53 -24.66
N THR A 199 -3.74 1.41 -23.77
CA THR A 199 -3.18 2.74 -23.54
C THR A 199 -2.50 2.77 -22.18
N PRO A 200 -1.17 2.94 -22.08
CA PRO A 200 -0.50 2.94 -20.78
C PRO A 200 -1.03 4.03 -19.83
N LEU A 201 -1.17 3.68 -18.55
CA LEU A 201 -1.53 4.64 -17.50
C LEU A 201 -0.31 5.55 -17.22
N ALA A 202 -0.48 6.85 -17.45
CA ALA A 202 0.53 7.85 -17.13
C ALA A 202 0.36 8.38 -15.68
N MET A 203 1.45 8.38 -14.93
CA MET A 203 1.53 8.96 -13.58
C MET A 203 2.79 9.81 -13.45
N GLY A 204 2.70 11.07 -13.88
CA GLY A 204 3.90 11.91 -14.03
C GLY A 204 4.85 11.29 -15.07
N PRO A 205 6.14 11.09 -14.76
CA PRO A 205 7.10 10.41 -15.66
C PRO A 205 6.91 8.89 -15.74
N LEU A 206 6.14 8.29 -14.83
CA LEU A 206 5.87 6.86 -14.86
C LEU A 206 4.82 6.53 -15.93
N THR A 207 5.01 5.39 -16.58
CA THR A 207 4.13 4.88 -17.63
C THR A 207 3.93 3.40 -17.39
N ILE A 208 2.70 3.03 -17.02
CA ILE A 208 2.35 1.67 -16.58
C ILE A 208 1.54 1.02 -17.70
N GLY A 209 2.20 0.18 -18.50
CA GLY A 209 1.55 -0.62 -19.55
C GLY A 209 1.06 -1.98 -19.04
N THR A 210 1.69 -2.52 -18.01
CA THR A 210 1.34 -3.81 -17.41
C THR A 210 1.30 -3.72 -15.89
N LEU A 211 0.41 -4.49 -15.27
CA LEU A 211 0.32 -4.61 -13.81
C LEU A 211 -0.28 -5.96 -13.40
N GLY A 212 -0.11 -6.34 -12.14
CA GLY A 212 -0.83 -7.47 -11.56
C GLY A 212 -2.23 -7.06 -11.11
N VAL A 213 -3.20 -7.97 -11.27
CA VAL A 213 -4.58 -7.82 -10.82
C VAL A 213 -4.93 -8.91 -9.83
N ARG A 214 -5.34 -8.52 -8.63
CA ARG A 214 -5.90 -9.43 -7.62
C ARG A 214 -7.36 -9.71 -7.97
N THR A 215 -7.62 -10.88 -8.54
CA THR A 215 -8.89 -11.23 -9.20
C THR A 215 -10.07 -11.43 -8.24
N VAL A 216 -9.79 -11.59 -6.93
CA VAL A 216 -10.78 -11.93 -5.89
C VAL A 216 -10.85 -10.91 -4.75
N ASP A 217 -10.28 -9.70 -4.94
CA ASP A 217 -10.16 -8.68 -3.88
C ASP A 217 -11.20 -7.59 -4.05
N HIS A 218 -12.22 -7.57 -3.18
CA HIS A 218 -13.23 -6.50 -3.12
C HIS A 218 -13.88 -6.19 -4.48
N GLY A 219 -14.26 -7.24 -5.21
CA GLY A 219 -14.89 -7.15 -6.53
C GLY A 219 -14.66 -8.44 -7.33
N HIS A 220 -15.16 -8.47 -8.55
CA HIS A 220 -14.95 -9.53 -9.53
C HIS A 220 -14.33 -8.93 -10.80
N THR A 221 -13.45 -9.67 -11.46
CA THR A 221 -12.78 -9.23 -12.69
C THR A 221 -13.44 -9.77 -13.95
N ASP A 222 -14.62 -10.37 -13.83
CA ASP A 222 -15.30 -11.11 -14.90
C ASP A 222 -15.67 -10.24 -16.11
N THR A 223 -15.70 -8.90 -15.94
CA THR A 223 -15.94 -7.95 -17.03
C THR A 223 -14.68 -7.53 -17.77
N ILE A 224 -13.50 -8.00 -17.36
CA ILE A 224 -12.24 -7.71 -18.04
C ILE A 224 -12.00 -8.82 -19.06
N ALA A 225 -11.72 -8.43 -20.30
CA ALA A 225 -11.43 -9.40 -21.37
C ALA A 225 -10.21 -10.26 -21.02
N ASP A 226 -10.30 -11.54 -21.34
CA ASP A 226 -9.21 -12.52 -21.17
C ASP A 226 -8.58 -12.81 -22.52
N ALA A 227 -7.29 -12.50 -22.66
CA ALA A 227 -6.56 -12.71 -23.91
C ALA A 227 -6.26 -14.20 -24.16
N ASP A 228 -6.29 -15.03 -23.13
CA ASP A 228 -6.03 -16.48 -23.24
C ASP A 228 -7.29 -17.26 -23.62
N THR A 229 -8.47 -16.64 -23.50
CA THR A 229 -9.75 -17.24 -23.86
C THR A 229 -10.12 -16.85 -25.30
N HIS A 230 -10.22 -17.83 -26.20
CA HIS A 230 -10.95 -17.63 -27.45
C HIS A 230 -12.43 -17.51 -27.06
N ALA A 231 -13.00 -16.33 -27.20
CA ALA A 231 -14.38 -16.05 -26.80
C ALA A 231 -15.34 -17.08 -27.45
N ASP A 232 -15.99 -17.91 -26.62
CA ASP A 232 -17.20 -18.61 -27.04
C ASP A 232 -18.35 -17.59 -26.99
N PRO A 233 -18.97 -17.25 -28.13
CA PRO A 233 -20.05 -16.27 -28.16
C PRO A 233 -21.30 -16.67 -27.33
N ASN A 234 -21.33 -17.87 -26.73
CA ASN A 234 -22.43 -18.36 -25.90
C ASN A 234 -22.13 -18.42 -24.38
N GLU A 235 -20.97 -17.96 -23.91
CA GLU A 235 -20.65 -18.03 -22.47
C GLU A 235 -21.45 -16.98 -21.66
N VAL A 236 -22.38 -17.45 -20.83
CA VAL A 236 -23.19 -16.62 -19.93
C VAL A 236 -22.40 -16.33 -18.65
N VAL A 237 -21.79 -15.14 -18.58
CA VAL A 237 -21.09 -14.66 -17.38
C VAL A 237 -22.10 -14.12 -16.36
N VAL A 238 -22.23 -14.82 -15.22
CA VAL A 238 -23.08 -14.38 -14.09
C VAL A 238 -22.38 -13.27 -13.32
N THR A 239 -22.75 -12.02 -13.58
CA THR A 239 -22.25 -10.87 -12.82
C THR A 239 -23.03 -10.70 -11.51
N GLY A 240 -22.42 -11.08 -10.40
CA GLY A 240 -22.95 -10.80 -9.07
C GLY A 240 -23.02 -9.29 -8.81
N LYS A 241 -24.23 -8.71 -8.73
CA LYS A 241 -24.47 -7.29 -8.44
C LYS A 241 -24.27 -6.97 -6.95
N GLY A 242 -23.02 -6.94 -6.50
CA GLY A 242 -22.66 -6.22 -5.29
C GLY A 242 -22.54 -4.71 -5.59
N LYS A 243 -22.96 -3.84 -4.67
CA LYS A 243 -22.74 -2.39 -4.80
C LYS A 243 -21.23 -2.12 -4.72
N HIS A 244 -20.61 -1.78 -5.86
CA HIS A 244 -19.19 -1.43 -5.94
C HIS A 244 -18.88 -0.22 -5.06
N ASP A 245 -17.92 -0.35 -4.13
CA ASP A 245 -17.45 0.76 -3.30
C ASP A 245 -16.12 1.28 -3.85
N ILE A 246 -16.21 2.32 -4.68
CA ILE A 246 -15.06 2.95 -5.36
C ILE A 246 -13.97 3.44 -4.38
N LYS A 247 -14.32 3.68 -3.10
CA LYS A 247 -13.36 4.07 -2.06
C LYS A 247 -12.43 2.91 -1.69
N ARG A 248 -12.78 1.68 -2.04
CA ARG A 248 -11.93 0.50 -1.83
C ARG A 248 -11.00 0.21 -2.99
N ASP A 249 -11.11 0.91 -4.12
CA ASP A 249 -10.22 0.72 -5.26
C ASP A 249 -8.81 1.19 -4.93
N ARG A 250 -7.82 0.33 -5.18
CA ARG A 250 -6.41 0.57 -4.88
C ARG A 250 -5.53 0.12 -6.01
N LEU A 251 -4.58 0.99 -6.35
CA LEU A 251 -3.40 0.66 -7.13
C LEU A 251 -2.17 0.84 -6.22
N SER A 252 -1.38 -0.21 -6.05
CA SER A 252 -0.12 -0.18 -5.32
C SER A 252 1.02 -0.17 -6.33
N ILE A 253 1.84 0.88 -6.31
CA ILE A 253 2.98 1.04 -7.22
C ILE A 253 4.18 0.34 -6.59
N GLY A 254 4.64 -0.73 -7.23
CA GLY A 254 5.73 -1.57 -6.76
C GLY A 254 7.11 -1.12 -7.23
N ALA A 255 8.14 -1.90 -6.88
CA ALA A 255 9.53 -1.66 -7.28
C ALA A 255 9.73 -1.66 -8.81
N ASP A 256 8.95 -2.45 -9.55
CA ASP A 256 8.93 -2.47 -11.02
C ASP A 256 8.76 -1.06 -11.64
N GLN A 257 8.02 -0.18 -10.97
CA GLN A 257 7.85 1.21 -11.38
C GLN A 257 8.72 2.16 -10.54
N LEU A 258 8.78 1.96 -9.23
CA LEU A 258 9.47 2.86 -8.29
C LEU A 258 10.99 2.88 -8.44
N ASN A 259 11.60 1.87 -9.05
CA ASN A 259 13.04 1.88 -9.38
C ASN A 259 13.42 2.98 -10.38
N ARG A 260 12.44 3.61 -11.04
CA ARG A 260 12.63 4.81 -11.89
C ARG A 260 12.62 6.12 -11.12
N CYS A 261 12.36 6.08 -9.82
CA CYS A 261 12.25 7.24 -8.96
C CYS A 261 13.43 7.32 -7.99
N SER A 262 13.94 8.52 -7.70
CA SER A 262 14.96 8.72 -6.66
C SER A 262 14.33 8.94 -5.29
N SER A 263 13.11 9.47 -5.21
CA SER A 263 12.49 9.77 -3.93
C SER A 263 10.96 9.81 -3.94
N ILE A 264 10.41 9.58 -2.76
CA ILE A 264 9.00 9.80 -2.40
C ILE A 264 8.98 10.78 -1.22
N VAL A 265 8.19 11.84 -1.32
CA VAL A 265 8.04 12.86 -0.26
C VAL A 265 6.59 12.95 0.16
N PHE A 266 6.32 12.73 1.44
CA PHE A 266 5.02 12.99 2.07
C PHE A 266 5.09 14.33 2.79
N ASP A 267 4.43 15.35 2.23
CA ASP A 267 4.31 16.68 2.80
C ASP A 267 2.93 16.82 3.47
N LYS A 268 2.90 16.69 4.81
CA LYS A 268 1.65 16.67 5.59
C LYS A 268 0.97 18.03 5.62
N PRO A 269 1.68 19.16 5.87
CA PRO A 269 1.07 20.49 5.79
C PRO A 269 0.49 20.79 4.41
N ALA A 270 1.21 20.47 3.33
CA ALA A 270 0.73 20.71 1.98
C ALA A 270 -0.33 19.70 1.51
N LYS A 271 -0.56 18.61 2.26
CA LYS A 271 -1.40 17.47 1.87
C LYS A 271 -1.00 16.94 0.49
N GLN A 272 0.29 16.72 0.28
CA GLN A 272 0.84 16.28 -0.99
C GLN A 272 1.76 15.08 -0.82
N ILE A 273 1.74 14.18 -1.81
CA ILE A 273 2.82 13.21 -2.04
C ILE A 273 3.53 13.60 -3.32
N ARG A 274 4.86 13.69 -3.29
CA ARG A 274 5.68 14.01 -4.45
C ARG A 274 6.59 12.85 -4.82
N LEU A 275 6.66 12.54 -6.10
CA LEU A 275 7.61 11.59 -6.67
C LEU A 275 8.61 12.33 -7.53
N SER A 276 9.89 12.01 -7.41
CA SER A 276 10.93 12.45 -8.34
C SER A 276 11.39 11.26 -9.17
N CYS A 277 11.03 11.24 -10.46
CA CYS A 277 11.24 10.09 -11.35
C CYS A 277 11.71 10.51 -12.74
N ARG A 278 12.27 9.55 -13.49
CA ARG A 278 12.56 9.68 -14.92
C ARG A 278 11.64 8.79 -15.73
#